data_AF-A0A537X977-F1
#
_entry.id   AF-A0A537X977-F1
#
_cell.length_a   1.000
_cell.length_b   1.000
_cell.length_c   1.000
_cell.angle_alpha   90.00
_cell.angle_beta   90.00
_cell.angle_gamma   90.00
#
_symmetry.space_group_name_H-M   'P 1'
#
loop_
_entity.id
_entity.type
_entity.pdbx_description
1 polymer ?
#
loop_
_entity_poly.entity_id
_entity_poly.type
_entity_poly.pdbx_seq_one_letter_code
_entity_poly.pdbx_strand_id
1 'polypeptide(L)'
;MTLAPGASASTVTETAGKWGLIGSWSLDCSLAPDRDRGTILIYAIARGGRLMFRRDFGDEKDDNEVVGAKVSDDGMLNLRVYFPSLKQRREYGLMMQPDGTLRAMYNRDRKGQYTIKDGKFTGNGNPTPPQYKCG
;
A
#
# COMPACT_ATOMS: atom_id res chain seq x y z
N MET A 1 -18.38 27.62 -3.71
CA MET A 1 -17.33 26.76 -3.11
C MET A 1 -17.66 25.32 -3.44
N THR A 2 -16.96 24.72 -4.39
CA THR A 2 -17.18 23.32 -4.78
C THR A 2 -16.44 22.43 -3.77
N LEU A 3 -17.18 21.74 -2.90
CA LEU A 3 -16.63 20.72 -2.02
C LEU A 3 -16.11 19.56 -2.88
N ALA A 4 -14.80 19.34 -2.91
CA ALA A 4 -14.25 18.11 -3.46
C ALA A 4 -14.80 16.93 -2.63
N PRO A 5 -15.42 15.90 -3.26
CA PRO A 5 -15.90 14.75 -2.52
C PRO A 5 -14.70 14.08 -1.84
N GLY A 6 -14.72 14.04 -0.50
CA GLY A 6 -13.89 13.09 0.22
C GLY A 6 -14.32 11.70 -0.22
N ALA A 7 -13.39 10.90 -0.75
CA ALA A 7 -13.67 9.52 -1.12
C ALA A 7 -14.28 8.80 0.09
N SER A 8 -15.54 8.37 -0.02
CA SER A 8 -16.20 7.59 1.04
C SER A 8 -15.54 6.21 1.14
N ALA A 9 -15.61 5.55 2.30
CA ALA A 9 -15.00 4.23 2.51
C ALA A 9 -15.42 3.21 1.42
N SER A 10 -16.68 3.23 1.00
CA SER A 10 -17.18 2.40 -0.11
C SER A 10 -16.42 2.63 -1.42
N THR A 11 -16.11 3.88 -1.76
CA THR A 11 -15.35 4.22 -2.99
C THR A 11 -13.88 3.82 -2.90
N VAL A 12 -13.27 3.89 -1.71
CA VAL A 12 -11.88 3.47 -1.50
C VAL A 12 -11.76 1.96 -1.66
N THR A 13 -12.63 1.22 -0.98
CA THR A 13 -12.68 -0.24 -1.02
C THR A 13 -13.01 -0.74 -2.43
N GLU A 14 -13.97 -0.14 -3.12
CA GLU A 14 -14.32 -0.48 -4.50
C GLU A 14 -13.16 -0.23 -5.46
N THR A 15 -12.48 0.91 -5.34
CA THR A 15 -11.31 1.24 -6.18
C THR A 15 -10.20 0.22 -6.00
N ALA A 16 -9.82 -0.09 -4.75
CA ALA A 16 -8.77 -1.06 -4.46
C ALA A 16 -9.17 -2.50 -4.87
N GLY A 17 -10.44 -2.85 -4.70
CA GLY A 17 -11.00 -4.14 -5.12
C GLY A 17 -10.95 -4.32 -6.63
N LYS A 18 -11.50 -3.36 -7.39
CA LYS A 18 -11.49 -3.38 -8.86
C LYS A 18 -10.08 -3.37 -9.45
N TRP A 19 -9.15 -2.68 -8.80
CA TRP A 19 -7.74 -2.67 -9.20
C TRP A 19 -7.01 -4.00 -8.89
N GLY A 20 -7.55 -4.84 -7.99
CA GLY A 20 -7.00 -6.16 -7.67
C GLY A 20 -6.07 -6.22 -6.45
N LEU A 21 -6.02 -5.16 -5.64
CA LEU A 21 -5.09 -5.03 -4.50
C LEU A 21 -5.40 -6.00 -3.34
N ILE A 22 -6.67 -6.32 -3.12
CA ILE A 22 -7.13 -7.06 -1.94
C ILE A 22 -6.45 -8.43 -1.86
N GLY A 23 -5.90 -8.73 -0.67
CA GLY A 23 -5.13 -9.94 -0.40
C GLY A 23 -3.85 -9.67 0.39
N SER A 24 -3.06 -10.72 0.58
CA SER A 24 -1.74 -10.68 1.22
C SER A 24 -0.64 -10.62 0.16
N TRP A 25 0.43 -9.90 0.45
CA TRP A 25 1.58 -9.74 -0.45
C TRP A 25 2.89 -9.86 0.32
N SER A 26 3.89 -10.55 -0.23
CA SER A 26 5.21 -10.74 0.39
C SER A 26 6.31 -10.88 -0.68
N LEU A 27 7.56 -10.66 -0.29
CA LEU A 27 8.72 -10.89 -1.17
C LEU A 27 8.96 -12.38 -1.38
N ASP A 28 8.57 -13.17 -0.38
CA ASP A 28 8.62 -14.62 -0.39
C ASP A 28 7.44 -15.16 0.42
N CYS A 29 6.43 -15.68 -0.26
CA CYS A 29 5.22 -16.21 0.38
C CYS A 29 5.46 -17.55 1.10
N SER A 30 6.66 -18.14 0.99
CA SER A 30 7.02 -19.38 1.68
C SER A 30 7.63 -19.16 3.07
N LEU A 31 8.02 -17.92 3.38
CA LEU A 31 8.65 -17.57 4.65
C LEU A 31 7.61 -17.24 5.72
N ALA A 32 7.98 -17.51 6.98
CA ALA A 32 7.27 -16.95 8.12
C ALA A 32 7.45 -15.41 8.15
N PRO A 33 6.50 -14.66 8.73
CA PRO A 33 6.63 -13.22 8.86
C PRO A 33 7.91 -12.79 9.58
N ASP A 34 8.68 -11.91 8.95
CA ASP A 34 9.88 -11.27 9.51
C ASP A 34 10.06 -9.85 8.94
N ARG A 35 11.11 -9.14 9.35
CA ARG A 35 11.46 -7.78 8.88
C ARG A 35 12.34 -7.74 7.62
N ASP A 36 12.70 -8.90 7.07
CA ASP A 36 13.52 -9.01 5.88
C ASP A 36 12.65 -9.39 4.67
N ARG A 37 12.66 -10.67 4.29
CA ARG A 37 11.95 -11.16 3.10
C ARG A 37 10.56 -11.71 3.40
N GLY A 38 10.26 -11.97 4.67
CA GLY A 38 9.01 -12.55 5.13
C GLY A 38 7.91 -11.54 5.46
N THR A 39 8.16 -10.23 5.40
CA THR A 39 7.14 -9.22 5.73
C THR A 39 5.86 -9.43 4.90
N ILE A 40 4.72 -9.60 5.58
CA ILE A 40 3.42 -9.75 4.92
C ILE A 40 2.66 -8.43 4.95
N LEU A 41 2.34 -7.93 3.76
CA LEU A 41 1.53 -6.74 3.51
C LEU A 41 0.09 -7.17 3.18
N ILE A 42 -0.87 -6.87 4.05
CA ILE A 42 -2.24 -7.35 3.94
C ILE A 42 -3.18 -6.19 3.66
N TYR A 43 -3.90 -6.25 2.54
CA TYR A 43 -4.98 -5.32 2.21
C TYR A 43 -6.32 -6.03 2.36
N ALA A 44 -7.07 -5.68 3.40
CA ALA A 44 -8.31 -6.36 3.76
C ALA A 44 -9.44 -5.39 4.11
N ILE A 45 -10.67 -5.77 3.79
CA ILE A 45 -11.87 -5.01 4.13
C ILE A 45 -12.29 -5.40 5.54
N ALA A 46 -12.21 -4.47 6.47
CA ALA A 46 -12.67 -4.67 7.85
C ALA A 46 -14.18 -4.43 7.99
N ARG A 47 -14.71 -4.75 9.18
CA ARG A 47 -16.09 -4.44 9.54
C ARG A 47 -16.38 -2.95 9.33
N GLY A 48 -17.53 -2.65 8.73
CA GLY A 48 -17.91 -1.30 8.33
C GLY A 48 -17.37 -0.86 6.96
N GLY A 49 -16.82 -1.77 6.16
CA GLY A 49 -16.43 -1.51 4.77
C GLY A 49 -15.15 -0.70 4.59
N ARG A 50 -14.37 -0.53 5.66
CA ARG A 50 -13.10 0.20 5.65
C ARG A 50 -11.99 -0.69 5.12
N LEU A 51 -11.16 -0.14 4.23
CA LEU A 51 -9.96 -0.81 3.75
C LEU A 51 -8.82 -0.62 4.75
N MET A 52 -8.26 -1.73 5.22
CA MET A 52 -7.12 -1.77 6.13
C MET A 52 -5.87 -2.23 5.41
N PHE A 53 -4.76 -1.55 5.65
CA PHE A 53 -3.41 -1.97 5.33
C PHE A 53 -2.72 -2.44 6.61
N ARG A 54 -2.59 -3.76 6.74
CA ARG A 54 -1.93 -4.41 7.88
C ARG A 54 -0.54 -4.85 7.48
N ARG A 55 0.41 -4.77 8.41
CA ARG A 55 1.77 -5.24 8.21
C ARG A 55 2.10 -6.24 9.29
N ASP A 56 2.59 -7.40 8.88
CA ASP A 56 3.07 -8.45 9.77
C ASP A 56 4.57 -8.63 9.55
N PHE A 57 5.33 -8.29 10.59
CA PHE A 57 6.79 -8.42 10.63
C PHE A 57 7.24 -9.58 11.53
N GLY A 58 6.31 -10.45 11.94
CA GLY A 58 6.57 -11.53 12.89
C GLY A 58 6.42 -11.06 14.33
N ASP A 59 7.45 -10.40 14.86
CA ASP A 59 7.50 -9.91 16.24
C ASP A 59 6.67 -8.64 16.46
N GLU A 60 6.42 -7.89 15.40
CA GLU A 60 5.61 -6.68 15.41
C GLU A 60 4.52 -6.71 14.33
N LYS A 61 3.35 -6.16 14.65
CA LYS A 61 2.23 -6.02 13.72
C LYS A 61 1.60 -4.65 13.88
N ASP A 62 1.11 -4.09 12.78
CA ASP A 62 0.27 -2.91 12.83
C ASP A 62 -0.88 -2.92 11.83
N ASP A 63 -1.90 -2.12 12.16
CA ASP A 63 -3.13 -1.93 11.39
C ASP A 63 -3.26 -0.45 11.03
N ASN A 64 -3.34 -0.16 9.73
CA ASN A 64 -3.39 1.22 9.23
C ASN A 64 -4.59 1.37 8.29
N GLU A 65 -5.39 2.42 8.46
CA GLU A 65 -6.54 2.63 7.58
C GLU A 65 -6.09 3.25 6.25
N VAL A 66 -6.56 2.67 5.14
CA VAL A 66 -6.45 3.28 3.82
C VAL A 66 -7.61 4.26 3.68
N VAL A 67 -7.30 5.54 3.77
CA VAL A 67 -8.27 6.65 3.80
C VAL A 67 -8.47 7.29 2.42
N GLY A 68 -7.84 6.77 1.38
CA GLY A 68 -8.02 7.21 0.01
C GLY A 68 -7.38 6.27 -0.99
N ALA A 69 -8.03 6.08 -2.14
CA ALA A 69 -7.50 5.35 -3.27
C ALA A 69 -7.88 6.09 -4.56
N LYS A 70 -6.96 6.16 -5.53
CA LYS A 70 -7.22 6.70 -6.87
C LYS A 70 -6.32 6.01 -7.89
N VAL A 71 -6.89 5.60 -9.01
CA VAL A 71 -6.11 5.11 -10.15
C VAL A 71 -5.72 6.30 -11.04
N SER A 72 -4.43 6.41 -11.37
CA SER A 72 -3.90 7.38 -12.34
C SER A 72 -4.12 6.90 -13.77
N ASP A 73 -3.97 7.79 -14.75
CA ASP A 73 -4.16 7.48 -16.17
C ASP A 73 -3.16 6.42 -16.69
N ASP A 74 -2.01 6.30 -16.04
CA ASP A 74 -0.98 5.28 -16.30
C ASP A 74 -1.28 3.92 -15.60
N GLY A 75 -2.45 3.80 -14.95
CA GLY A 75 -2.86 2.60 -14.23
C GLY A 75 -2.28 2.45 -12.82
N MET A 76 -1.46 3.39 -12.35
CA MET A 76 -0.92 3.35 -10.98
C MET A 76 -2.02 3.55 -9.93
N LEU A 77 -2.03 2.70 -8.91
CA LEU A 77 -2.90 2.88 -7.75
C LEU A 77 -2.22 3.78 -6.72
N ASN A 78 -2.82 4.94 -6.48
CA ASN A 78 -2.38 5.91 -5.48
C ASN A 78 -3.20 5.73 -4.21
N LEU A 79 -2.55 5.30 -3.14
CA LEU A 79 -3.16 5.14 -1.83
C LEU A 79 -2.77 6.29 -0.90
N ARG A 80 -3.70 6.68 -0.04
CA ARG A 80 -3.42 7.49 1.15
C ARG A 80 -3.71 6.66 2.37
N VAL A 81 -2.71 6.46 3.22
CA VAL A 81 -2.81 5.60 4.40
C VAL A 81 -2.46 6.39 5.65
N TYR A 82 -3.27 6.23 6.68
CA TYR A 82 -3.03 6.84 7.99
C TYR A 82 -2.32 5.85 8.92
N PHE A 83 -1.17 6.25 9.44
CA PHE A 83 -0.36 5.50 10.42
C PHE A 83 -0.55 6.10 11.81
N PRO A 84 -1.35 5.48 12.69
CA PRO A 84 -1.63 6.02 14.01
C PRO A 84 -0.38 6.14 14.87
N SER A 85 0.51 5.14 14.83
CA SER A 85 1.77 5.09 15.60
C SER A 85 2.68 6.28 15.30
N LEU A 86 2.67 6.74 14.05
CA LEU A 86 3.49 7.86 13.56
C LEU A 86 2.71 9.17 13.47
N LYS A 87 1.41 9.16 13.81
CA LYS A 87 0.47 10.28 13.68
C LYS A 87 0.55 10.97 12.30
N GLN A 88 0.79 10.20 11.24
CA GLN A 88 1.02 10.73 9.90
C GLN A 88 0.18 10.05 8.83
N ARG A 89 -0.03 10.75 7.72
CA ARG A 89 -0.54 10.15 6.47
C ARG A 89 0.60 10.03 5.48
N ARG A 90 0.69 8.88 4.84
CA ARG A 90 1.60 8.65 3.72
C ARG A 90 0.82 8.40 2.45
N GLU A 91 1.43 8.77 1.34
CA GLU A 91 0.91 8.50 0.00
C GLU A 91 1.82 7.49 -0.70
N TYR A 92 1.22 6.47 -1.30
CA TYR A 92 1.89 5.37 -1.98
C TYR A 92 1.43 5.27 -3.42
N GLY A 93 2.37 5.11 -4.34
CA GLY A 93 2.08 4.66 -5.70
C GLY A 93 2.41 3.20 -5.84
N LEU A 94 1.43 2.40 -6.23
CA LEU A 94 1.57 0.97 -6.47
C LEU A 94 1.31 0.67 -7.94
N MET A 95 2.15 -0.16 -8.55
CA MET A 95 1.99 -0.59 -9.93
C MET A 95 2.02 -2.11 -10.01
N MET A 96 0.97 -2.68 -10.60
CA MET A 96 0.95 -4.08 -11.00
C MET A 96 1.89 -4.26 -12.19
N GLN A 97 2.81 -5.20 -12.08
CA GLN A 97 3.70 -5.59 -13.18
C GLN A 97 2.99 -6.60 -14.10
N PRO A 98 3.45 -6.77 -15.36
CA PRO A 98 2.87 -7.74 -16.29
C PRO A 98 2.86 -9.18 -15.78
N ASP A 99 3.79 -9.54 -14.89
CA ASP A 99 3.89 -10.85 -14.25
C ASP A 99 2.96 -11.02 -13.03
N GLY A 100 2.13 -10.01 -12.73
CA GLY A 100 1.21 -10.01 -11.60
C GLY A 100 1.85 -9.65 -10.26
N THR A 101 3.14 -9.31 -10.22
CA THR A 101 3.79 -8.80 -9.03
C THR A 101 3.45 -7.34 -8.78
N LEU A 102 3.48 -6.93 -7.52
CA LEU A 102 3.23 -5.57 -7.08
C LEU A 102 4.56 -4.85 -6.82
N ARG A 103 4.72 -3.64 -7.35
CA ARG A 103 5.86 -2.77 -7.03
C ARG A 103 5.42 -1.44 -6.45
N ALA A 104 6.11 -0.99 -5.40
CA ALA A 104 5.99 0.36 -4.90
C ALA A 104 6.81 1.31 -5.78
N MET A 105 6.14 2.26 -6.42
CA MET A 105 6.74 3.25 -7.32
C MET A 105 7.10 4.54 -6.57
N TYR A 106 6.30 4.91 -5.57
CA TYR A 106 6.68 5.97 -4.64
C TYR A 106 6.10 5.77 -3.25
N ASN A 107 6.75 6.41 -2.28
CA ASN A 107 6.22 6.62 -0.93
C ASN A 107 6.66 8.00 -0.45
N ARG A 108 5.71 8.88 -0.12
CA ARG A 108 5.98 10.21 0.42
C ARG A 108 5.15 10.56 1.64
N ASP A 109 5.68 11.43 2.48
CA ASP A 109 4.92 12.06 3.55
C ASP A 109 4.10 13.27 3.04
N ARG A 110 3.38 13.95 3.95
CA ARG A 110 2.59 15.14 3.60
C ARG A 110 3.43 16.35 3.17
N LYS A 111 4.72 16.38 3.49
CA LYS A 111 5.66 17.44 3.09
C LYS A 111 6.30 17.15 1.73
N GLY A 112 5.98 16.00 1.11
CA GLY A 112 6.58 15.56 -0.15
C GLY A 112 7.96 14.92 0.01
N GLN A 113 8.35 14.51 1.22
CA GLN A 113 9.59 13.79 1.45
C GLN A 113 9.45 12.33 1.07
N TYR A 114 10.22 11.91 0.07
CA TYR A 114 10.17 10.56 -0.48
C TYR A 114 11.12 9.60 0.23
N THR A 115 10.63 8.40 0.59
CA THR A 115 11.50 7.25 0.94
C THR A 115 11.62 6.27 -0.22
N ILE A 116 10.68 6.31 -1.16
CA ILE A 116 10.73 5.61 -2.45
C ILE A 116 10.35 6.63 -3.51
N LYS A 117 11.15 6.75 -4.58
CA LYS A 117 10.86 7.61 -5.74
C LYS A 117 11.26 6.86 -7.01
N ASP A 118 10.40 6.91 -8.02
CA ASP A 118 10.62 6.27 -9.33
C ASP A 118 10.99 4.77 -9.21
N GLY A 119 10.33 4.08 -8.28
CA GLY A 119 10.55 2.65 -8.00
C GLY A 119 11.88 2.33 -7.33
N LYS A 120 12.56 3.32 -6.70
CA LYS A 120 13.83 3.13 -6.00
C LYS A 120 13.78 3.71 -4.60
N PHE A 121 14.46 3.07 -3.64
CA PHE A 121 14.63 3.60 -2.30
C PHE A 121 15.56 4.82 -2.33
N THR A 122 15.16 5.92 -1.69
CA THR A 122 15.99 7.14 -1.66
C THR A 122 17.22 7.01 -0.77
N GLY A 123 17.21 6.07 0.19
CA GLY A 123 18.32 5.84 1.11
C GLY A 123 19.51 5.09 0.52
N ASN A 124 19.31 4.24 -0.49
CA ASN A 124 20.38 3.42 -1.07
C ASN A 124 20.35 3.32 -2.61
N GLY A 125 19.33 3.88 -3.27
CA GLY A 125 19.17 3.85 -4.73
C GLY A 125 18.71 2.51 -5.31
N ASN A 126 18.59 1.45 -4.50
CA ASN A 126 18.16 0.14 -4.97
C ASN A 126 16.70 0.18 -5.42
N PRO A 127 16.34 -0.59 -6.47
CA PRO A 127 14.95 -0.75 -6.85
C PRO A 127 14.11 -1.37 -5.73
N THR A 128 12.85 -0.97 -5.63
CA THR A 128 11.88 -1.64 -4.76
C THR A 128 11.68 -3.07 -5.26
N PRO A 129 11.78 -4.08 -4.39
CA PRO A 129 11.61 -5.46 -4.83
C PRO A 129 10.14 -5.75 -5.20
N PRO A 130 9.90 -6.74 -6.07
CA PRO A 130 8.54 -7.19 -6.39
C PRO A 130 7.92 -7.90 -5.19
N GLN A 131 6.65 -7.62 -4.93
CA GLN A 131 5.83 -8.31 -3.94
C GLN A 131 4.90 -9.28 -4.69
N TYR A 132 4.87 -10.53 -4.26
CA TYR A 132 4.01 -11.57 -4.81
C TYR A 132 2.71 -11.66 -4.03
N LYS A 133 1.60 -11.91 -4.72
CA LYS A 133 0.33 -12.17 -4.06
C LYS A 133 0.41 -13.55 -3.39
N CYS A 134 0.23 -13.58 -2.08
CA CYS A 134 0.21 -14.83 -1.31
C CYS A 134 -1.21 -15.39 -1.26
N GLY A 135 -1.34 -16.70 -1.49
CA GLY A 135 -2.59 -17.42 -1.55
C GLY A 135 -2.35 -18.92 -1.54
#